data_AF-A0ABD3FY16-F1
#
_entry.id   AF-A0ABD3FY16-F1
#
_cell.length_a   1.000
_cell.length_b   1.000
_cell.length_c   1.000
_cell.angle_alpha   90.00
_cell.angle_beta   90.00
_cell.angle_gamma   90.00
#
_symmetry.space_group_name_H-M   'P 1'
#
loop_
_entity.id
_entity.type
_entity.pdbx_description
1 polymer ?
#
loop_
_entity_poly.entity_id
_entity_poly.type
_entity_poly.pdbx_seq_one_letter_code
_entity_poly.pdbx_strand_id
1 'polypeptide(L)'
;MTSSKRQLYLWIAYNVLLYGLIVVSGAILFMVMVGMVHVGDKHVKDDWIEVNSQILNGVFTWMAFTNHPFFIYRLLKTLQVLGIRRWNWAPALPKRIQAARYLSRHFPLVFVDTAAVQEHKLESPEAQEADDGEVYLLTEHEETETVEEITYCRGDAENLRNTFVMLNWNCLFQYPITAVMWAYNSDTRPGFVIGVFLPLSFLCNFGGQYRIFKLNKDIKTRRSAAVGGSVQDSSEPTNSDNSL
;
A
#
# COMPACT_ATOMS: atom_id res chain seq x y z
N MET A 1 -25.51 2.87 18.62
CA MET A 1 -24.25 2.75 17.87
C MET A 1 -24.56 2.95 16.39
N THR A 2 -23.93 3.91 15.70
CA THR A 2 -24.25 4.18 14.28
C THR A 2 -23.82 3.00 13.40
N SER A 3 -24.58 2.74 12.32
CA SER A 3 -24.35 1.59 11.42
C SER A 3 -22.90 1.50 10.92
N SER A 4 -22.29 2.64 10.58
CA SER A 4 -20.89 2.73 10.11
C SER A 4 -19.87 2.32 11.18
N LYS A 5 -20.11 2.68 12.46
CA LYS A 5 -19.24 2.26 13.57
C LYS A 5 -19.27 0.74 13.74
N ARG A 6 -20.45 0.12 13.63
CA ARG A 6 -20.60 -1.33 13.72
C ARG A 6 -19.84 -2.06 12.61
N GLN A 7 -19.95 -1.59 11.37
CA GLN A 7 -19.20 -2.15 10.25
C GLN A 7 -17.68 -2.03 10.45
N LEU A 8 -17.21 -0.88 10.95
CA LEU A 8 -15.80 -0.68 11.27
C LEU A 8 -15.32 -1.64 12.36
N TYR A 9 -16.05 -1.78 13.46
CA TYR A 9 -15.67 -2.71 14.53
C TYR A 9 -15.67 -4.17 14.07
N LEU A 10 -16.66 -4.58 13.27
CA LEU A 10 -16.70 -5.93 12.70
C LEU A 10 -15.50 -6.16 11.77
N TRP A 11 -15.15 -5.18 10.95
CA TRP A 11 -13.98 -5.26 10.07
C TRP A 11 -12.67 -5.35 10.86
N ILE A 12 -12.50 -4.54 11.90
CA ILE A 12 -11.32 -4.59 12.78
C ILE A 12 -11.24 -5.96 13.46
N ALA A 13 -12.33 -6.41 14.10
CA ALA A 13 -12.38 -7.70 14.80
C ALA A 13 -12.06 -8.87 13.88
N TYR A 14 -12.60 -8.86 12.66
CA TYR A 14 -12.31 -9.85 11.63
C TYR A 14 -10.82 -9.88 11.27
N ASN A 15 -10.19 -8.71 11.03
CA ASN A 15 -8.76 -8.66 10.71
C ASN A 15 -7.90 -9.13 11.90
N VAL A 16 -8.24 -8.69 13.12
CA VAL A 16 -7.54 -9.11 14.35
C VAL A 16 -7.61 -10.63 14.52
N LEU A 17 -8.77 -11.24 14.27
CA LEU A 17 -8.92 -12.69 14.33
C LEU A 17 -8.06 -13.41 13.30
N LEU A 18 -8.04 -12.95 12.05
CA LEU A 18 -7.21 -13.57 11.00
C LEU A 18 -5.71 -13.44 11.30
N TYR A 19 -5.24 -12.26 11.68
CA TYR A 19 -3.84 -12.06 12.05
C TYR A 19 -3.47 -12.82 13.33
N GLY A 20 -4.38 -12.90 14.30
CA GLY A 20 -4.24 -13.70 15.50
C GLY A 20 -4.03 -15.18 15.18
N LEU A 21 -4.85 -15.75 14.28
CA LEU A 21 -4.68 -17.13 13.82
C LEU A 21 -3.33 -17.36 13.13
N ILE A 22 -2.89 -16.44 12.27
CA ILE A 22 -1.58 -16.53 11.62
C ILE A 22 -0.45 -16.55 12.66
N VAL A 23 -0.48 -15.61 13.61
CA VAL A 23 0.58 -15.48 14.62
C VAL A 23 0.59 -16.69 15.54
N VAL A 24 -0.56 -17.15 16.01
CA VAL A 24 -0.67 -18.30 16.92
C VAL A 24 -0.25 -19.59 16.22
N SER A 25 -0.83 -19.92 15.05
CA SER A 25 -0.48 -21.13 14.32
C SER A 25 0.96 -21.10 13.80
N GLY A 26 1.46 -19.93 13.38
CA GLY A 26 2.85 -19.75 12.99
C GLY A 26 3.83 -19.95 14.15
N ALA A 27 3.51 -19.41 15.34
CA ALA A 27 4.32 -19.58 16.53
C ALA A 27 4.34 -21.03 17.03
N ILE A 28 3.19 -21.72 17.03
CA ILE A 28 3.09 -23.15 17.36
C ILE A 28 3.94 -23.95 16.38
N LEU A 29 3.79 -23.74 15.08
CA LEU A 29 4.57 -24.43 14.05
C LEU A 29 6.08 -24.23 14.26
N PHE A 30 6.52 -23.00 14.52
CA PHE A 30 7.91 -22.68 14.79
C PHE A 30 8.43 -23.39 16.05
N MET A 31 7.71 -23.31 17.17
CA MET A 31 8.10 -23.95 18.43
C MET A 31 8.20 -25.47 18.31
N VAL A 32 7.27 -26.09 17.58
CA VAL A 32 7.26 -27.53 17.30
C VAL A 32 8.41 -27.92 16.37
N MET A 33 8.68 -27.15 15.32
CA MET A 33 9.81 -27.40 14.42
C MET A 33 11.16 -27.31 15.13
N VAL A 34 11.39 -26.26 15.95
CA VAL A 34 12.64 -26.05 16.69
C VAL A 34 12.82 -27.03 17.86
N GLY A 35 11.75 -27.71 18.29
CA GLY A 35 11.78 -28.66 19.40
C GLY A 35 11.71 -28.00 20.78
N MET A 36 11.26 -26.75 20.85
CA MET A 36 11.00 -26.06 22.12
C MET A 36 9.80 -26.66 22.87
N VAL A 37 8.87 -27.28 22.14
CA VAL A 37 7.71 -27.97 22.70
C VAL A 37 7.80 -29.45 22.31
N HIS A 38 7.90 -30.32 23.31
CA HIS A 38 7.86 -31.77 23.11
C HIS A 38 6.40 -32.22 23.08
N VAL A 39 5.87 -32.42 21.87
CA VAL A 39 4.45 -32.77 21.64
C VAL A 39 4.19 -34.27 21.59
N GLY A 40 5.20 -35.09 21.92
CA GLY A 40 5.14 -36.56 21.89
C GLY A 40 6.02 -37.14 20.79
N ASP A 41 5.66 -38.33 20.33
CA ASP A 41 6.40 -39.07 19.30
C ASP A 41 6.37 -38.35 17.94
N LYS A 42 7.27 -38.78 17.04
CA LYS A 42 7.42 -38.18 15.70
C LYS A 42 6.08 -38.06 14.95
N HIS A 43 5.23 -39.08 15.02
CA HIS A 43 3.92 -39.07 14.35
C HIS A 43 3.03 -37.94 14.87
N VAL A 44 2.94 -37.77 16.19
CA VAL A 44 2.14 -36.72 16.81
C VAL A 44 2.70 -35.35 16.42
N LYS A 45 4.03 -35.19 16.41
CA LYS A 45 4.69 -33.98 15.93
C LYS A 45 4.31 -33.65 14.48
N ASP A 46 4.33 -34.64 13.59
CA ASP A 46 3.98 -34.47 12.18
C ASP A 46 2.50 -34.09 12.01
N ASP A 47 1.59 -34.67 12.81
CA ASP A 47 0.16 -34.29 12.85
C ASP A 47 -0.02 -32.82 13.26
N TRP A 48 0.69 -32.36 14.30
CA TRP A 48 0.65 -30.95 14.72
C TRP A 48 1.15 -30.01 13.63
N ILE A 49 2.22 -30.38 12.93
CA ILE A 49 2.77 -29.61 11.81
C ILE A 49 1.76 -29.52 10.67
N GLU A 50 1.11 -30.63 10.31
CA GLU A 50 0.13 -30.66 9.21
C GLU A 50 -1.12 -29.83 9.57
N VAL A 51 -1.68 -30.00 10.77
CA VAL A 51 -2.86 -29.22 11.22
C VAL A 51 -2.58 -27.71 11.19
N ASN A 52 -1.44 -27.27 11.74
CA ASN A 52 -1.09 -25.84 11.72
C ASN A 52 -0.80 -25.33 10.30
N SER A 53 -0.15 -26.15 9.47
CA SER A 53 0.10 -25.79 8.07
C SER A 53 -1.19 -25.63 7.27
N GLN A 54 -2.20 -26.47 7.52
CA GLN A 54 -3.51 -26.36 6.88
C GLN A 54 -4.29 -25.12 7.37
N ILE A 55 -4.22 -24.77 8.66
CA ILE A 55 -4.80 -23.53 9.18
C ILE A 55 -4.16 -22.32 8.51
N LEU A 56 -2.82 -22.25 8.48
CA LEU A 56 -2.09 -21.15 7.84
C LEU A 56 -2.42 -21.05 6.35
N ASN A 57 -2.41 -22.18 5.64
CA ASN A 57 -2.78 -22.23 4.22
C ASN A 57 -4.20 -21.71 4.00
N GLY A 58 -5.17 -22.14 4.82
CA GLY A 58 -6.56 -21.68 4.74
C GLY A 58 -6.68 -20.16 4.93
N VAL A 59 -6.01 -19.61 5.95
CA VAL A 59 -6.05 -18.17 6.22
C VAL A 59 -5.37 -17.36 5.11
N PHE A 60 -4.19 -17.78 4.64
CA PHE A 60 -3.50 -17.08 3.55
C PHE A 60 -4.26 -17.17 2.22
N THR A 61 -4.88 -18.32 1.93
CA THR A 61 -5.75 -18.49 0.76
C THR A 61 -6.93 -17.53 0.82
N TRP A 62 -7.58 -17.44 1.98
CA TRP A 62 -8.71 -16.55 2.19
C TRP A 62 -8.32 -15.08 2.03
N MET A 63 -7.17 -14.67 2.56
CA MET A 63 -6.62 -13.33 2.35
C MET A 63 -6.30 -13.06 0.88
N ALA A 64 -5.68 -14.01 0.18
CA ALA A 64 -5.38 -13.86 -1.25
C ALA A 64 -6.66 -13.72 -2.06
N PHE A 65 -7.65 -14.59 -1.82
CA PHE A 65 -8.93 -14.57 -2.53
C PHE A 65 -9.69 -13.25 -2.33
N THR A 66 -9.74 -12.74 -1.11
CA THR A 66 -10.45 -11.50 -0.79
C THR A 66 -9.71 -10.25 -1.26
N ASN A 67 -8.38 -10.21 -1.18
CA ASN A 67 -7.60 -9.01 -1.51
C ASN A 67 -7.21 -8.90 -3.00
N HIS A 68 -7.01 -10.02 -3.69
CA HIS A 68 -6.49 -10.01 -5.06
C HIS A 68 -7.35 -9.20 -6.04
N PRO A 69 -8.70 -9.29 -6.04
CA PRO A 69 -9.53 -8.45 -6.91
C PRO A 69 -9.30 -6.95 -6.70
N PHE A 70 -9.12 -6.52 -5.45
CA PHE A 70 -8.85 -5.12 -5.12
C PHE A 70 -7.45 -4.69 -5.60
N PHE A 71 -6.44 -5.55 -5.46
CA PHE A 71 -5.09 -5.25 -5.95
C PHE A 71 -5.02 -5.20 -7.47
N ILE A 72 -5.72 -6.08 -8.18
CA ILE A 72 -5.85 -6.01 -9.64
C ILE A 72 -6.54 -4.71 -10.04
N TYR A 73 -7.68 -4.39 -9.42
CA TYR A 73 -8.42 -3.17 -9.74
C TYR A 73 -7.58 -1.91 -9.54
N ARG A 74 -6.88 -1.78 -8.41
CA ARG A 74 -6.00 -0.65 -8.11
C ARG A 74 -4.81 -0.57 -9.06
N LEU A 75 -4.23 -1.72 -9.44
CA LEU A 75 -3.18 -1.77 -10.46
C LEU A 75 -3.70 -1.24 -11.80
N LEU A 76 -4.86 -1.70 -12.24
CA LEU A 76 -5.49 -1.25 -13.49
C LEU A 76 -5.80 0.25 -13.47
N LYS A 77 -6.32 0.78 -12.35
CA LYS A 77 -6.56 2.22 -12.19
C LYS A 77 -5.26 3.02 -12.25
N THR A 78 -4.21 2.55 -11.61
CA THR A 78 -2.90 3.22 -11.67
C THR A 78 -2.34 3.18 -13.10
N LEU A 79 -2.43 2.05 -13.79
CA LEU A 79 -2.03 1.95 -15.20
C LEU A 79 -2.85 2.86 -16.12
N GLN A 80 -4.15 3.00 -15.87
CA GLN A 80 -5.02 3.91 -16.63
C GLN A 80 -4.60 5.38 -16.48
N VAL A 81 -4.18 5.80 -15.28
CA VAL A 81 -3.75 7.18 -15.04
C VAL A 81 -2.40 7.46 -15.69
N LEU A 82 -1.40 6.59 -15.46
CA LEU A 82 -0.03 6.76 -15.97
C LEU A 82 0.10 6.57 -17.49
N GLY A 83 -0.75 5.73 -18.08
CA GLY A 83 -0.54 5.22 -19.42
C GLY A 83 0.75 4.38 -19.55
N ILE A 84 1.07 3.97 -20.77
CA ILE A 84 2.28 3.22 -21.10
C ILE A 84 3.07 4.03 -22.12
N ARG A 85 4.05 4.80 -21.62
CA ARG A 85 4.91 5.67 -22.44
C ARG A 85 5.66 4.89 -23.53
N ARG A 86 6.12 3.67 -23.19
CA ARG A 86 6.84 2.79 -24.13
C ARG A 86 6.00 2.43 -25.37
N TRP A 87 4.68 2.44 -25.26
CA TRP A 87 3.77 2.07 -26.34
C TRP A 87 2.93 3.26 -26.84
N ASN A 88 3.26 4.51 -26.44
CA ASN A 88 2.43 5.70 -26.71
C ASN A 88 0.94 5.47 -26.42
N TRP A 89 0.65 4.63 -25.43
CA TRP A 89 -0.72 4.25 -25.12
C TRP A 89 -1.19 5.03 -23.90
N ALA A 90 -2.27 5.76 -24.06
CA ALA A 90 -3.01 6.38 -22.98
C ALA A 90 -4.51 6.13 -23.21
N PRO A 91 -5.29 5.79 -22.17
CA PRO A 91 -6.73 5.70 -22.28
C PRO A 91 -7.34 7.06 -22.67
N ALA A 92 -8.55 7.03 -23.23
CA ALA A 92 -9.35 8.24 -23.43
C ALA A 92 -9.46 9.05 -22.13
N LEU A 93 -9.40 10.38 -22.24
CA LEU A 93 -9.37 11.32 -21.12
C LEU A 93 -10.45 11.04 -20.04
N PRO A 94 -11.72 10.72 -20.36
CA PRO A 94 -12.74 10.42 -19.36
C PRO A 94 -12.40 9.22 -18.47
N LYS A 95 -11.76 8.18 -19.04
CA LYS A 95 -11.33 7.00 -18.28
C LYS A 95 -10.15 7.32 -17.36
N ARG A 96 -9.24 8.20 -17.80
CA ARG A 96 -8.10 8.67 -16.99
C ARG A 96 -8.59 9.50 -15.81
N ILE A 97 -9.53 10.43 -16.05
CA ILE A 97 -10.19 11.23 -15.01
C ILE A 97 -10.86 10.35 -13.96
N GLN A 98 -11.69 9.38 -14.39
CA GLN A 98 -12.36 8.48 -13.45
C GLN A 98 -11.36 7.67 -12.60
N ALA A 99 -10.25 7.25 -13.21
CA ALA A 99 -9.20 6.53 -12.50
C ALA A 99 -8.46 7.44 -11.51
N ALA A 100 -8.15 8.67 -11.89
CA ALA A 100 -7.53 9.67 -11.02
C ALA A 100 -8.42 9.98 -9.81
N ARG A 101 -9.73 10.22 -10.01
CA ARG A 101 -10.70 10.46 -8.92
C ARG A 101 -10.83 9.27 -7.96
N TYR A 102 -10.80 8.04 -8.48
CA TYR A 102 -10.80 6.85 -7.62
C TYR A 102 -9.53 6.80 -6.76
N LEU A 103 -8.37 7.11 -7.35
CA LEU A 103 -7.08 7.08 -6.66
C LEU A 103 -6.89 8.24 -5.68
N SER A 104 -7.37 9.45 -5.96
CA SER A 104 -7.33 10.57 -5.00
C SER A 104 -8.11 10.25 -3.74
N ARG A 105 -9.27 9.59 -3.87
CA ARG A 105 -10.08 9.17 -2.71
C ARG A 105 -9.41 8.10 -1.84
N HIS A 106 -8.62 7.20 -2.42
CA HIS A 106 -8.01 6.06 -1.70
C HIS A 106 -6.55 6.30 -1.33
N PHE A 107 -5.85 7.16 -2.06
CA PHE A 107 -4.43 7.49 -1.89
C PHE A 107 -4.23 9.02 -2.00
N PRO A 108 -4.85 9.81 -1.10
CA PRO A 108 -4.81 11.28 -1.15
C PRO A 108 -3.40 11.85 -0.97
N LEU A 109 -2.46 11.07 -0.44
CA LEU A 109 -1.05 11.45 -0.37
C LEU A 109 -0.39 11.49 -1.76
N VAL A 110 -0.78 10.60 -2.67
CA VAL A 110 -0.18 10.47 -4.01
C VAL A 110 -0.93 11.29 -5.05
N PHE A 111 -2.26 11.36 -4.93
CA PHE A 111 -3.14 12.08 -5.84
C PHE A 111 -3.88 13.16 -5.08
N VAL A 112 -3.47 14.41 -5.28
CA VAL A 112 -4.03 15.58 -4.59
C VAL A 112 -5.13 16.19 -5.46
N ASP A 113 -6.30 16.37 -4.87
CA ASP A 113 -7.41 17.09 -5.47
C ASP A 113 -7.25 18.59 -5.20
N THR A 114 -6.84 19.36 -6.21
CA THR A 114 -6.57 20.79 -6.05
C THR A 114 -7.84 21.62 -5.89
N ALA A 115 -9.00 21.15 -6.34
CA ALA A 115 -10.27 21.86 -6.19
C ALA A 115 -10.76 21.80 -4.73
N ALA A 116 -10.68 20.62 -4.10
CA ALA A 116 -11.06 20.45 -2.69
C ALA A 116 -10.17 21.26 -1.72
N VAL A 117 -8.88 21.41 -2.04
CA VAL A 117 -7.95 22.22 -1.24
C VAL A 117 -8.28 23.71 -1.38
N GLN A 118 -8.65 24.16 -2.58
CA GLN A 118 -9.01 25.56 -2.83
C GLN A 118 -10.32 25.98 -2.14
N GLU A 119 -11.32 25.09 -2.08
CA GLU A 119 -12.58 25.35 -1.36
C GLU A 119 -12.35 25.47 0.15
N HIS A 120 -11.55 24.58 0.75
CA HIS A 120 -11.20 24.65 2.17
C HIS A 120 -10.46 25.96 2.51
N LYS A 121 -9.65 26.49 1.58
CA LYS A 121 -8.95 27.77 1.71
C LYS A 121 -9.89 28.97 1.72
N LEU A 122 -11.07 28.88 1.09
CA LEU A 122 -12.06 29.95 1.03
C LEU A 122 -12.98 30.00 2.27
N GLU A 123 -13.18 28.87 2.96
CA GLU A 123 -14.04 28.79 4.15
C GLU A 123 -13.34 29.17 5.47
N SER A 124 -12.01 29.21 5.52
CA SER A 124 -11.26 29.57 6.75
C SER A 124 -10.10 30.54 6.50
N PRO A 125 -10.36 31.86 6.39
CA PRO A 125 -9.34 32.89 6.15
C PRO A 125 -8.50 33.25 7.39
N GLU A 126 -8.65 32.54 8.52
CA GLU A 126 -8.01 32.88 9.80
C GLU A 126 -6.91 31.88 10.22
N ALA A 127 -6.68 30.81 9.44
CA ALA A 127 -5.51 29.91 9.60
C ALA A 127 -4.28 30.39 8.80
N GLN A 128 -4.24 31.69 8.49
CA GLN A 128 -3.53 32.31 7.38
C GLN A 128 -2.01 32.45 7.52
N GLU A 129 -1.34 31.87 8.53
CA GLU A 129 0.13 32.01 8.67
C GLU A 129 0.90 30.70 8.93
N ALA A 130 0.23 29.54 9.01
CA ALA A 130 0.91 28.26 9.23
C ALA A 130 0.70 27.20 8.14
N ASP A 131 -0.26 27.40 7.24
CA ASP A 131 -0.76 26.37 6.30
C ASP A 131 -0.74 26.80 4.83
N ASP A 132 -0.03 27.88 4.49
CA ASP A 132 -0.01 28.42 3.13
C ASP A 132 0.93 27.66 2.17
N GLY A 133 1.51 26.52 2.62
CA GLY A 133 2.49 25.73 1.87
C GLY A 133 2.00 24.39 1.30
N GLU A 134 0.72 24.01 1.43
CA GLU A 134 0.22 22.73 0.86
C GLU A 134 -0.11 22.80 -0.65
N VAL A 135 -0.12 23.98 -1.29
CA VAL A 135 -0.60 24.11 -2.69
C VAL A 135 0.48 24.48 -3.72
N TYR A 136 1.65 24.98 -3.33
CA TYR A 136 2.71 25.33 -4.29
C TYR A 136 4.09 25.10 -3.70
N LEU A 137 4.75 24.00 -4.07
CA LEU A 137 6.22 23.87 -4.26
C LEU A 137 6.64 22.40 -4.30
N LEU A 138 6.23 21.71 -5.36
CA LEU A 138 7.05 20.62 -5.90
C LEU A 138 8.02 21.30 -6.87
N THR A 139 9.23 21.51 -6.37
CA THR A 139 10.43 21.98 -7.07
C THR A 139 10.41 21.65 -8.57
N GLU A 140 10.82 22.60 -9.43
CA GLU A 140 10.90 22.58 -10.91
C GLU A 140 11.60 21.36 -11.56
N HIS A 141 12.00 20.35 -10.80
CA HIS A 141 12.72 19.16 -11.25
C HIS A 141 11.90 17.85 -11.25
N GLU A 142 10.63 17.84 -10.81
CA GLU A 142 9.81 16.62 -10.77
C GLU A 142 8.65 16.67 -11.79
N GLU A 143 8.51 15.63 -12.62
CA GLU A 143 7.50 15.53 -13.69
C GLU A 143 6.09 15.38 -13.09
N THR A 144 5.48 16.50 -12.69
CA THR A 144 4.11 16.56 -12.18
C THR A 144 3.12 16.53 -13.34
N GLU A 145 2.15 15.62 -13.27
CA GLU A 145 1.07 15.53 -14.25
C GLU A 145 -0.25 15.96 -13.62
N THR A 146 -0.96 16.86 -14.30
CA THR A 146 -2.31 17.31 -13.93
C THR A 146 -3.33 16.63 -14.83
N VAL A 147 -4.29 15.94 -14.22
CA VAL A 147 -5.45 15.37 -14.92
C VAL A 147 -6.69 16.06 -14.38
N GLU A 148 -7.19 17.04 -15.14
CA GLU A 148 -8.31 17.91 -14.76
C GLU A 148 -7.99 18.69 -13.48
N GLU A 149 -8.55 18.31 -12.33
CA GLU A 149 -8.35 18.94 -11.02
C GLU A 149 -7.47 18.10 -10.08
N ILE A 150 -6.87 17.02 -10.59
CA ILE A 150 -6.04 16.12 -9.79
C ILE A 150 -4.59 16.22 -10.21
N THR A 151 -3.74 16.58 -9.26
CA THR A 151 -2.29 16.71 -9.46
C THR A 151 -1.57 15.53 -8.79
N TYR A 152 -0.63 14.91 -9.51
CA TYR A 152 0.22 13.85 -8.95
C TYR A 152 1.65 13.91 -9.50
N CYS A 153 2.62 13.53 -8.66
CA CYS A 153 3.97 13.25 -9.12
C CYS A 153 4.00 11.92 -9.87
N ARG A 154 4.48 11.91 -11.11
CA ARG A 154 4.56 10.69 -11.91
C ARG A 154 5.40 9.60 -11.22
N GLY A 155 6.51 9.98 -10.58
CA GLY A 155 7.37 9.07 -9.83
C GLY A 155 6.67 8.38 -8.65
N ASP A 156 5.84 9.10 -7.91
CA ASP A 156 5.06 8.54 -6.80
C ASP A 156 3.98 7.57 -7.30
N ALA A 157 3.32 7.93 -8.40
CA ALA A 157 2.30 7.09 -9.02
C ALA A 157 2.93 5.81 -9.62
N GLU A 158 4.15 5.87 -10.15
CA GLU A 158 4.93 4.70 -10.57
C GLU A 158 5.36 3.81 -9.40
N ASN A 159 5.77 4.41 -8.28
CA ASN A 159 6.06 3.68 -7.05
C ASN A 159 4.83 2.95 -6.50
N LEU A 160 3.67 3.60 -6.57
CA LEU A 160 2.39 3.00 -6.19
C LEU A 160 2.01 1.84 -7.13
N ARG A 161 2.15 2.02 -8.45
CA ARG A 161 1.96 0.93 -9.45
C ARG A 161 2.82 -0.29 -9.11
N ASN A 162 4.11 -0.06 -8.90
CA ASN A 162 5.08 -1.12 -8.61
C ASN A 162 4.76 -1.85 -7.29
N THR A 163 4.21 -1.12 -6.31
CA THR A 163 3.69 -1.71 -5.08
C THR A 163 2.51 -2.63 -5.34
N PHE A 164 1.52 -2.21 -6.14
CA PHE A 164 0.41 -3.09 -6.48
C PHE A 164 0.86 -4.31 -7.28
N VAL A 165 1.82 -4.17 -8.20
CA VAL A 165 2.42 -5.34 -8.89
C VAL A 165 2.96 -6.34 -7.86
N MET A 166 3.73 -5.86 -6.88
CA MET A 166 4.31 -6.70 -5.84
C MET A 166 3.25 -7.39 -4.96
N LEU A 167 2.17 -6.69 -4.61
CA LEU A 167 1.06 -7.25 -3.83
C LEU A 167 0.22 -8.26 -4.64
N ASN A 168 0.05 -8.06 -5.94
CA ASN A 168 -0.57 -9.07 -6.82
C ASN A 168 0.30 -10.33 -6.90
N TRP A 169 1.63 -10.19 -6.98
CA TRP A 169 2.56 -11.33 -6.91
C TRP A 169 2.47 -12.08 -5.59
N ASN A 170 2.35 -11.36 -4.45
CA ASN A 170 2.11 -12.00 -3.15
C ASN A 170 0.88 -12.93 -3.18
N CYS A 171 -0.24 -12.47 -3.74
CA CYS A 171 -1.45 -13.28 -3.90
C CYS A 171 -1.26 -14.41 -4.91
N LEU A 172 -0.56 -14.16 -6.02
CA LEU A 172 -0.31 -15.15 -7.06
C LEU A 172 0.48 -16.34 -6.52
N PHE A 173 1.47 -16.11 -5.65
CA PHE A 173 2.26 -17.16 -5.03
C PHE A 173 1.47 -18.02 -4.03
N GLN A 174 0.32 -17.55 -3.54
CA GLN A 174 -0.54 -18.35 -2.68
C GLN A 174 -1.27 -19.46 -3.47
N TYR A 175 -1.67 -19.22 -4.72
CA TYR A 175 -2.43 -20.23 -5.48
C TYR A 175 -1.70 -21.56 -5.69
N PRO A 176 -0.41 -21.59 -6.08
CA PRO A 176 0.35 -22.85 -6.15
C PRO A 176 0.48 -23.55 -4.80
N ILE A 177 0.69 -22.79 -3.72
CA ILE A 177 0.81 -23.33 -2.35
C ILE A 177 -0.50 -24.01 -1.96
N THR A 178 -1.64 -23.32 -2.11
CA THR A 178 -2.95 -23.88 -1.82
C THR A 178 -3.25 -25.09 -2.68
N ALA A 179 -2.95 -25.03 -3.98
CA ALA A 179 -3.19 -26.13 -4.90
C ALA A 179 -2.46 -27.41 -4.45
N VAL A 180 -1.18 -27.32 -4.07
CA VAL A 180 -0.45 -28.51 -3.59
C VAL A 180 -0.89 -28.96 -2.20
N MET A 181 -1.31 -28.03 -1.35
CA MET A 181 -1.81 -28.35 -0.01
C MET A 181 -3.11 -29.15 -0.04
N TRP A 182 -3.96 -28.92 -1.05
CA TRP A 182 -5.26 -29.58 -1.19
C TRP A 182 -5.25 -30.76 -2.17
N ALA A 183 -4.37 -30.76 -3.17
CA ALA A 183 -4.29 -31.83 -4.16
C ALA A 183 -3.47 -33.05 -3.70
N TYR A 184 -2.58 -32.89 -2.72
CA TYR A 184 -1.68 -33.94 -2.24
C TYR A 184 -1.90 -34.23 -0.76
N ASN A 185 -1.62 -35.47 -0.37
CA ASN A 185 -1.52 -35.86 1.04
C ASN A 185 -0.20 -35.31 1.63
N SER A 186 -0.13 -35.24 2.96
CA SER A 186 1.06 -34.76 3.70
C SER A 186 2.36 -35.40 3.20
N ASP A 187 2.33 -36.70 2.95
CA ASP A 187 3.54 -37.50 2.67
C ASP A 187 3.97 -37.43 1.20
N THR A 188 3.06 -37.06 0.29
CA THR A 188 3.30 -36.99 -1.15
C THR A 188 3.43 -35.56 -1.66
N ARG A 189 3.27 -34.57 -0.77
CA ARG A 189 3.29 -33.16 -1.12
C ARG A 189 4.69 -32.73 -1.59
N PRO A 190 4.80 -32.05 -2.74
CA PRO A 190 6.07 -31.49 -3.18
C PRO A 190 6.50 -30.31 -2.28
N GLY A 191 7.30 -30.61 -1.25
CA GLY A 191 7.76 -29.61 -0.28
C GLY A 191 8.52 -28.42 -0.88
N PHE A 192 9.13 -28.60 -2.05
CA PHE A 192 9.83 -27.51 -2.76
C PHE A 192 8.89 -26.37 -3.18
N VAL A 193 7.62 -26.65 -3.47
CA VAL A 193 6.64 -25.63 -3.86
C VAL A 193 6.42 -24.66 -2.70
N ILE A 194 6.17 -25.19 -1.50
CA ILE A 194 6.05 -24.38 -0.30
C ILE A 194 7.39 -23.69 -0.01
N GLY A 195 8.50 -24.43 -0.06
CA GLY A 195 9.84 -23.91 0.22
C GLY A 195 10.27 -22.74 -0.67
N VAL A 196 9.79 -22.66 -1.91
CA VAL A 196 10.09 -21.56 -2.85
C VAL A 196 9.05 -20.44 -2.77
N PHE A 197 7.76 -20.77 -2.86
CA PHE A 197 6.71 -19.75 -2.97
C PHE A 197 6.38 -19.07 -1.65
N LEU A 198 6.55 -19.75 -0.50
CA LEU A 198 6.24 -19.16 0.80
C LEU A 198 7.21 -18.01 1.15
N PRO A 199 8.55 -18.17 1.04
CA PRO A 199 9.47 -17.05 1.24
C PRO A 199 9.24 -15.91 0.25
N LEU A 200 9.00 -16.22 -1.04
CA LEU A 200 8.69 -15.21 -2.05
C LEU A 200 7.43 -14.42 -1.71
N SER A 201 6.39 -15.10 -1.23
CA SER A 201 5.15 -14.45 -0.77
C SER A 201 5.44 -13.50 0.38
N PHE A 202 6.18 -13.92 1.41
CA PHE A 202 6.57 -13.04 2.52
C PHE A 202 7.40 -11.83 2.05
N LEU A 203 8.38 -12.04 1.18
CA LEU A 203 9.19 -10.96 0.61
C LEU A 203 8.32 -9.94 -0.13
N CYS A 204 7.36 -10.40 -0.94
CA CYS A 204 6.41 -9.54 -1.63
C CYS A 204 5.53 -8.74 -0.65
N ASN A 205 5.07 -9.35 0.44
CA ASN A 205 4.28 -8.65 1.45
C ASN A 205 5.10 -7.59 2.18
N PHE A 206 6.26 -7.95 2.74
CA PHE A 206 7.13 -7.01 3.45
C PHE A 206 7.64 -5.89 2.55
N GLY A 207 8.07 -6.21 1.33
CA GLY A 207 8.51 -5.20 0.38
C GLY A 207 7.37 -4.29 -0.08
N GLY A 208 6.15 -4.82 -0.26
CA GLY A 208 4.97 -3.99 -0.55
C GLY A 208 4.67 -3.00 0.57
N GLN A 209 4.64 -3.45 1.82
CA GLN A 209 4.42 -2.59 2.99
C GLN A 209 5.53 -1.55 3.16
N TYR A 210 6.80 -1.97 3.01
CA TYR A 210 7.94 -1.07 3.07
C TYR A 210 7.90 0.01 2.00
N ARG A 211 7.49 -0.32 0.77
CA ARG A 211 7.35 0.66 -0.32
C ARG A 211 6.26 1.69 -0.05
N ILE A 212 5.11 1.28 0.50
CA ILE A 212 4.05 2.23 0.90
C ILE A 212 4.55 3.14 2.01
N PHE A 213 5.20 2.57 3.02
CA PHE A 213 5.77 3.35 4.12
C PHE A 213 6.80 4.37 3.62
N LYS A 214 7.75 3.94 2.78
CA LYS A 214 8.77 4.80 2.18
C LYS A 214 8.13 5.89 1.32
N LEU A 215 7.19 5.54 0.46
CA LEU A 215 6.46 6.49 -0.38
C LEU A 215 5.76 7.57 0.47
N ASN A 216 5.03 7.16 1.50
CA ASN A 216 4.34 8.09 2.39
C ASN A 216 5.32 8.98 3.16
N LYS A 217 6.46 8.44 3.60
CA LYS A 217 7.51 9.20 4.28
C LYS A 217 8.14 10.23 3.35
N ASP A 218 8.48 9.82 2.13
CA ASP A 218 9.11 10.68 1.13
C ASP A 218 8.18 11.84 0.73
N ILE A 219 6.89 11.55 0.48
CA ILE A 219 5.86 12.56 0.20
C ILE A 219 5.75 13.56 1.35
N LYS A 220 5.62 13.09 2.60
CA LYS A 220 5.51 13.97 3.78
C LYS A 220 6.74 14.85 3.95
N THR A 221 7.93 14.28 3.76
CA THR A 221 9.20 15.03 3.90
C THR A 221 9.29 16.14 2.86
N ARG A 222 8.91 15.86 1.59
CA ARG A 222 8.88 16.88 0.53
C ARG A 222 7.90 18.02 0.85
N ARG A 223 6.69 17.69 1.33
CA ARG A 223 5.70 18.70 1.73
C ARG A 223 6.18 19.57 2.89
N SER A 224 6.81 19.00 3.91
CA SER A 224 7.36 19.77 5.03
C SER A 224 8.53 20.68 4.63
N ALA A 225 9.38 20.24 3.69
CA ALA A 225 10.48 21.05 3.18
C ALA A 225 9.98 22.25 2.35
N ALA A 226 8.91 22.07 1.57
CA ALA A 226 8.28 23.15 0.81
C ALA A 226 7.72 24.25 1.72
N VAL A 227 7.06 23.87 2.83
CA VAL A 227 6.53 24.81 3.83
C VAL A 227 7.67 25.54 4.57
N GLY A 228 8.79 24.87 4.85
CA GLY A 228 9.93 25.49 5.55
C GLY A 228 10.80 26.40 4.68
N GLY A 229 10.75 26.24 3.35
CA GLY A 229 11.55 27.05 2.40
C GLY A 229 10.94 28.41 2.06
N SER A 230 9.65 28.61 2.27
CA SER A 230 8.96 29.89 1.96
C SER A 230 9.19 31.00 2.99
N VAL A 231 9.82 30.69 4.13
CA VAL A 231 10.08 31.67 5.21
C VAL A 231 11.44 32.37 5.07
N GLN A 232 12.28 31.98 4.10
CA GLN A 232 13.66 32.47 4.00
C GLN A 232 14.02 33.19 2.69
N ASP A 233 13.05 33.83 2.02
CA ASP A 233 13.35 34.63 0.80
C ASP A 233 12.63 36.00 0.71
N SER A 234 12.18 36.56 1.85
CA SER A 234 11.51 37.87 1.89
C SER A 234 12.18 38.89 2.81
N SER A 235 13.49 38.76 3.05
CA SER A 235 14.28 39.78 3.77
C SER A 235 15.50 40.23 2.99
N GLU A 236 15.28 40.72 1.77
CA GLU A 236 16.22 41.65 1.14
C GLU A 236 15.69 43.08 1.38
N PRO A 237 16.27 43.85 2.33
CA PRO A 237 15.90 45.25 2.46
C PRO A 237 16.53 46.02 1.29
N THR A 238 15.69 46.38 0.32
CA THR A 238 15.91 47.52 -0.56
C THR A 238 16.12 48.75 0.31
N ASN A 239 17.39 49.11 0.53
CA ASN A 239 17.74 50.39 1.12
C ASN A 239 18.06 51.37 -0.01
N SER A 240 17.00 51.93 -0.59
CA SER A 240 17.05 53.24 -1.20
C SER A 240 16.74 54.26 -0.11
N ASP A 241 17.74 55.03 0.31
CA ASP A 241 17.60 56.50 0.35
C ASP A 241 18.91 57.24 0.60
N ASN A 242 18.99 58.37 -0.09
CA ASN A 242 20.05 59.36 -0.18
C ASN A 242 20.44 59.99 1.17
N SER A 243 21.72 60.37 1.30
CA SER A 243 22.14 61.65 1.92
C SER A 243 23.65 61.92 1.77
N LEU A 244 24.04 62.55 0.66
CA LEU A 244 24.79 63.83 0.55
C LEU A 244 25.30 64.05 -0.89
#